data_AF-A0A2E3RRC4-F1
#
_entry.id   AF-A0A2E3RRC4-F1
#
_cell.length_a   1.000
_cell.length_b   1.000
_cell.length_c   1.000
_cell.angle_alpha   90.00
_cell.angle_beta   90.00
_cell.angle_gamma   90.00
#
_symmetry.space_group_name_H-M   'P 1'
#
loop_
_entity.id
_entity.type
_entity.pdbx_description
1 polymer ?
#
loop_
_entity_poly.entity_id
_entity_poly.type
_entity_poly.pdbx_seq_one_letter_code
_entity_poly.pdbx_strand_id
1 'polypeptide(L)'
;MFHWFSALGLGEFIAYLRSMPLASMSLPGWVFHSLPHALWLFSGCLALHAIWRSDSFRQEQFWVALIAAIAISGELGQAAGFVQGTFDLVDLVLIVSAFAIVQCYIVTDRFLKHPRRNWA
;
A
#
# COMPACT_ATOMS: atom_id res chain seq x y z
N MET A 1 -16.40 15.65 2.56
CA MET A 1 -16.29 14.20 2.26
C MET A 1 -16.89 13.95 0.89
N PHE A 2 -16.43 12.92 0.18
CA PHE A 2 -16.98 12.59 -1.13
C PHE A 2 -18.48 12.22 -1.04
N HIS A 3 -19.28 12.70 -2.00
CA HIS A 3 -20.74 12.52 -2.00
C HIS A 3 -21.20 11.05 -2.08
N TRP A 4 -20.37 10.18 -2.65
CA TRP A 4 -20.70 8.75 -2.76
C TRP A 4 -20.78 8.05 -1.40
N PHE A 5 -20.11 8.55 -0.36
CA PHE A 5 -20.25 8.01 1.00
C PHE A 5 -21.68 8.16 1.52
N SER A 6 -22.29 9.32 1.29
CA SER A 6 -23.67 9.59 1.65
C SER A 6 -24.63 8.73 0.84
N ALA A 7 -24.34 8.52 -0.45
CA ALA A 7 -25.13 7.65 -1.32
C ALA A 7 -25.11 6.18 -0.87
N LEU A 8 -24.02 5.70 -0.27
CA LEU A 8 -23.90 4.35 0.30
C LEU A 8 -24.47 4.24 1.74
N GLY A 9 -25.02 5.33 2.30
CA GLY A 9 -25.52 5.35 3.68
C GLY A 9 -24.43 5.28 4.75
N LEU A 10 -23.16 5.49 4.38
CA LEU A 10 -22.02 5.39 5.30
C LEU A 10 -21.85 6.63 6.19
N GLY A 11 -22.63 7.69 5.97
CA GLY A 11 -22.51 8.96 6.69
C GLY A 11 -22.62 8.81 8.20
N GLU A 12 -23.68 8.16 8.68
CA GLU A 12 -23.91 7.92 10.11
C GLU A 12 -22.85 7.01 10.73
N PHE A 13 -22.42 5.98 10.00
CA PHE A 13 -21.35 5.09 10.45
C PHE A 13 -20.01 5.83 10.61
N ILE A 14 -19.66 6.69 9.66
CA ILE A 14 -18.46 7.53 9.74
C ILE A 14 -18.58 8.53 10.91
N ALA A 15 -19.75 9.14 11.10
CA ALA A 15 -20.00 10.05 12.21
C ALA A 15 -19.85 9.35 13.56
N TYR A 16 -20.37 8.12 13.67
CA TYR A 16 -20.20 7.26 14.84
C TYR A 16 -18.73 6.89 15.10
N LEU A 17 -17.98 6.49 14.07
CA LEU A 17 -16.54 6.21 14.21
C LEU A 17 -15.74 7.45 14.63
N ARG A 18 -16.12 8.64 14.17
CA ARG A 18 -15.49 9.91 14.57
C ARG A 18 -15.85 10.36 15.98
N SER A 19 -17.02 9.97 16.48
CA SER A 19 -17.43 10.28 17.85
C SER A 19 -16.83 9.32 18.88
N MET A 20 -16.26 8.19 18.45
CA MET A 20 -15.50 7.32 19.33
C MET A 20 -14.28 8.05 19.91
N PRO A 21 -13.94 7.80 21.19
CA PRO A 21 -12.73 8.34 21.83
C PRO A 21 -11.43 7.73 21.27
N LEU A 22 -11.43 7.12 20.08
CA LEU A 22 -10.19 6.85 19.34
C LEU A 22 -9.41 8.15 19.06
N ALA A 23 -10.12 9.27 18.96
CA ALA A 23 -9.50 10.60 18.86
C ALA A 23 -8.76 11.04 20.13
N SER A 24 -9.01 10.42 21.30
CA SER A 24 -8.28 10.70 22.55
C SER A 24 -7.08 9.77 22.78
N MET A 25 -6.90 8.74 21.95
CA MET A 25 -5.64 8.01 21.88
C MET A 25 -4.62 8.87 21.13
N SER A 26 -3.54 9.25 21.83
CA SER A 26 -2.40 9.93 21.22
C SER A 26 -1.64 8.96 20.31
N LEU A 27 -2.14 8.77 19.10
CA LEU A 27 -1.42 8.03 18.07
C LEU A 27 -0.28 8.90 17.53
N PRO A 28 0.87 8.31 17.20
CA PRO A 28 1.95 9.03 16.53
C PRO A 28 1.48 9.67 15.22
N GLY A 29 1.99 10.85 14.89
CA GLY A 29 1.59 11.58 13.67
C GLY A 29 1.75 10.76 12.38
N TRP A 30 2.76 9.90 12.30
CA TRP A 30 2.98 9.02 11.15
C TRP A 30 1.84 8.03 10.90
N VAL A 31 1.05 7.67 11.92
CA VAL A 31 -0.13 6.80 11.73
C VAL A 31 -1.20 7.50 10.90
N PHE A 32 -1.32 8.82 11.02
CA PHE A 32 -2.30 9.61 10.27
C PHE A 32 -1.77 10.08 8.93
N HIS A 33 -0.50 10.47 8.87
CA HIS A 33 0.08 11.14 7.70
C HIS A 33 0.76 10.16 6.75
N SER A 34 1.43 9.12 7.27
CA SER A 34 2.33 8.26 6.51
C SER A 34 1.75 6.88 6.22
N LEU A 35 1.13 6.27 7.24
CA LEU A 35 0.64 4.89 7.19
C LEU A 35 -0.43 4.65 6.10
N PRO A 36 -1.41 5.55 5.85
CA PRO A 36 -2.41 5.32 4.82
C PRO A 36 -1.79 5.14 3.43
N HIS A 37 -0.73 5.88 3.10
CA HIS A 37 -0.03 5.77 1.82
C HIS A 37 0.68 4.42 1.69
N ALA A 38 1.39 3.98 2.74
CA ALA A 38 2.04 2.68 2.74
C ALA A 38 1.03 1.51 2.67
N LEU A 39 -0.12 1.61 3.34
CA LEU A 39 -1.20 0.62 3.27
C LEU A 39 -1.89 0.58 1.90
N TRP A 40 -2.00 1.73 1.23
CA TRP A 40 -2.47 1.80 -0.14
C TRP A 40 -1.55 1.01 -1.08
N LEU A 41 -0.23 1.21 -0.99
CA LEU A 41 0.72 0.43 -1.78
C LEU A 41 0.66 -1.06 -1.43
N PHE A 42 0.64 -1.38 -0.14
CA PHE A 42 0.57 -2.76 0.36
C PHE A 42 -0.63 -3.52 -0.23
N SER A 43 -1.83 -2.95 -0.08
CA SER A 43 -3.07 -3.55 -0.57
C SER A 43 -3.11 -3.61 -2.10
N GLY A 44 -2.61 -2.59 -2.79
CA GLY A 44 -2.49 -2.57 -4.24
C GLY A 44 -1.59 -3.69 -4.77
N CYS A 45 -0.41 -3.88 -4.18
CA CYS A 45 0.50 -4.97 -4.55
C CYS A 45 -0.12 -6.35 -4.31
N LEU A 46 -0.84 -6.54 -3.19
CA LEU A 46 -1.56 -7.80 -2.93
C LEU A 46 -2.68 -8.05 -3.93
N ALA A 47 -3.42 -7.01 -4.34
CA ALA A 47 -4.45 -7.12 -5.36
C ALA A 47 -3.84 -7.53 -6.72
N LEU A 48 -2.71 -6.91 -7.10
CA LEU A 48 -1.99 -7.28 -8.33
C LEU A 48 -1.46 -8.72 -8.25
N HIS A 49 -0.89 -9.13 -7.12
CA HIS A 49 -0.54 -10.53 -6.90
C HIS A 49 -1.76 -11.43 -7.07
N ALA A 50 -2.90 -11.12 -6.44
CA ALA A 50 -4.11 -11.95 -6.53
C ALA A 50 -4.61 -12.15 -7.97
N ILE A 51 -4.50 -11.12 -8.81
CA ILE A 51 -4.91 -11.17 -10.22
C ILE A 51 -3.87 -11.90 -11.10
N TRP A 52 -2.58 -11.56 -10.96
CA TRP A 52 -1.49 -12.06 -11.83
C TRP A 52 -0.73 -13.28 -11.29
N ARG A 53 -1.10 -13.81 -10.11
CA ARG A 53 -0.44 -15.00 -9.51
C ARG A 53 -0.48 -16.25 -10.38
N SER A 54 -1.46 -16.37 -11.28
CA SER A 54 -1.58 -17.52 -12.18
C SER A 54 -0.71 -17.37 -13.44
N ASP A 55 -0.29 -16.13 -13.75
CA ASP A 55 0.56 -15.80 -14.88
C ASP A 55 2.05 -15.97 -14.53
N SER A 56 2.91 -15.61 -15.49
CA SER A 56 4.35 -15.64 -15.30
C SER A 56 4.79 -14.71 -14.16
N PHE A 57 5.76 -15.18 -13.37
CA PHE A 57 6.35 -14.39 -12.29
C PHE A 57 6.88 -13.03 -12.78
N ARG A 58 7.39 -12.96 -14.02
CA ARG A 58 7.89 -11.71 -14.61
C ARG A 58 6.78 -10.68 -14.86
N GLN A 59 5.61 -11.11 -15.36
CA GLN A 59 4.49 -10.19 -15.61
C GLN A 59 3.90 -9.66 -14.30
N GLU A 60 3.74 -10.53 -13.31
CA GLU A 60 3.31 -10.12 -11.97
C GLU A 60 4.27 -9.08 -11.37
N GLN A 61 5.58 -9.38 -11.39
CA GLN A 61 6.59 -8.49 -10.84
C GLN A 61 6.69 -7.15 -11.59
N PHE A 62 6.44 -7.14 -12.90
CA PHE A 62 6.36 -5.89 -13.66
C PHE A 62 5.27 -4.96 -13.10
N TRP A 63 4.05 -5.47 -12.91
CA TRP A 63 2.94 -4.67 -12.39
C TRP A 63 3.14 -4.25 -10.93
N VAL A 64 3.62 -5.17 -10.09
CA VAL A 64 3.91 -4.89 -8.68
C VAL A 64 5.06 -3.89 -8.52
N ALA A 65 6.11 -3.98 -9.34
CA ALA A 65 7.19 -3.00 -9.34
C ALA A 65 6.72 -1.63 -9.89
N LEU A 66 5.82 -1.62 -10.87
CA LEU A 66 5.29 -0.38 -11.44
C LEU A 66 4.52 0.43 -10.40
N ILE A 67 3.61 -0.19 -9.65
CA ILE A 67 2.85 0.53 -8.60
C ILE A 67 3.78 1.03 -7.48
N ALA A 68 4.81 0.27 -7.12
CA ALA A 68 5.80 0.69 -6.14
C ALA A 68 6.66 1.85 -6.65
N ALA A 69 7.06 1.83 -7.92
CA ALA A 69 7.79 2.93 -8.55
C ALA A 69 6.96 4.22 -8.56
N ILE A 70 5.65 4.13 -8.81
CA ILE A 70 4.74 5.28 -8.71
C ILE A 70 4.71 5.85 -7.28
N ALA A 71 4.58 4.99 -6.26
CA ALA A 71 4.57 5.44 -4.87
C ALA A 71 5.89 6.12 -4.46
N ILE A 72 7.03 5.48 -4.77
CA ILE A 72 8.38 6.01 -4.43
C ILE A 72 8.68 7.29 -5.21
N SER A 73 8.32 7.35 -6.49
CA SER A 73 8.54 8.55 -7.31
C SER A 73 7.70 9.74 -6.85
N GLY A 74 6.55 9.52 -6.22
CA GLY A 74 5.79 10.57 -5.54
C GLY A 74 6.61 11.26 -4.45
N GLU A 75 7.20 10.47 -3.54
CA GLU A 75 8.05 10.99 -2.46
C GLU A 75 9.32 11.66 -2.97
N LEU A 76 10.00 11.04 -3.95
CA LEU A 76 11.19 11.63 -4.56
C LEU A 76 10.85 12.92 -5.35
N GLY A 77 9.68 12.96 -5.96
CA GLY A 77 9.16 14.15 -6.64
C GLY A 77 8.87 15.29 -5.68
N GLN A 78 8.40 15.00 -4.46
CA GLN A 78 8.27 15.99 -3.39
C GLN A 78 9.65 16.46 -2.91
N ALA A 79 10.60 15.54 -2.72
CA ALA A 79 11.98 15.88 -2.31
C ALA A 79 12.69 16.79 -3.34
N ALA A 80 12.44 16.57 -4.63
CA ALA A 80 12.98 17.37 -5.72
C ALA A 80 12.19 18.67 -5.99
N GLY A 81 11.07 18.90 -5.30
CA GLY A 81 10.20 20.06 -5.48
C GLY A 81 9.35 20.05 -6.76
N PHE A 82 9.28 18.92 -7.47
CA PHE A 82 8.44 18.75 -8.66
C PHE A 82 6.97 18.50 -8.32
N VAL A 83 6.71 17.87 -7.16
CA VAL A 83 5.37 17.53 -6.68
C VAL A 83 5.06 18.38 -5.45
N GLN A 84 3.86 18.95 -5.39
CA GLN A 84 3.40 19.66 -4.21
C GLN A 84 3.22 18.68 -3.05
N GLY A 85 3.97 18.87 -1.96
CA GLY A 85 3.97 18.01 -0.79
C GLY A 85 5.15 18.34 0.12
N THR A 86 5.27 17.60 1.24
CA THR A 86 6.41 17.71 2.15
C THR A 86 7.08 16.34 2.20
N PHE A 87 8.31 16.27 1.73
CA PHE A 87 9.09 15.04 1.85
C PHE A 87 9.24 14.66 3.34
N ASP A 88 8.75 13.48 3.69
CA ASP A 88 8.93 12.86 5.00
C ASP A 88 9.71 11.54 4.83
N LEU A 89 10.81 11.41 5.58
CA LEU A 89 11.59 10.18 5.59
C LEU A 89 10.76 8.99 6.11
N VAL A 90 9.80 9.24 7.00
CA VAL A 90 8.91 8.21 7.53
C VAL A 90 8.02 7.64 6.43
N ASP A 91 7.52 8.47 5.52
CA ASP A 91 6.71 8.04 4.37
C ASP A 91 7.52 7.10 3.48
N LEU A 92 8.75 7.48 3.14
CA LEU A 92 9.65 6.66 2.33
C LEU A 92 9.96 5.32 3.02
N VAL A 93 10.28 5.34 4.32
CA VAL A 93 10.56 4.12 5.09
C VAL A 93 9.35 3.19 5.12
N LEU A 94 8.14 3.72 5.33
CA LEU A 94 6.93 2.90 5.37
C LEU A 94 6.56 2.31 4.00
N ILE A 95 6.69 3.08 2.92
CA ILE A 95 6.43 2.61 1.55
C ILE A 95 7.41 1.50 1.17
N VAL A 96 8.71 1.69 1.44
CA VAL A 96 9.74 0.67 1.18
C VAL A 96 9.50 -0.58 2.02
N SER A 97 9.15 -0.42 3.30
CA SER A 97 8.83 -1.54 4.19
C SER A 97 7.60 -2.31 3.71
N ALA A 98 6.53 -1.61 3.34
CA ALA A 98 5.31 -2.22 2.79
C ALA A 98 5.61 -3.05 1.54
N PHE A 99 6.39 -2.49 0.61
CA PHE A 99 6.80 -3.20 -0.60
C PHE A 99 7.64 -4.44 -0.28
N ALA A 100 8.63 -4.32 0.62
CA ALA A 100 9.48 -5.44 1.02
C ALA A 100 8.68 -6.58 1.67
N ILE A 101 7.71 -6.25 2.53
CA ILE A 101 6.81 -7.24 3.15
C ILE A 101 6.00 -7.98 2.08
N VAL A 102 5.40 -7.25 1.13
CA VAL A 102 4.63 -7.88 0.05
C VAL A 102 5.52 -8.75 -0.83
N GLN A 103 6.74 -8.31 -1.15
CA GLN A 103 7.67 -9.13 -1.93
C GLN A 103 8.05 -10.43 -1.21
N CYS A 104 8.31 -10.36 0.10
CA CYS A 104 8.54 -11.55 0.92
C CYS A 104 7.32 -12.49 0.87
N TYR A 105 6.11 -11.95 0.98
CA TYR A 105 4.87 -12.72 0.87
C TYR A 105 4.72 -13.37 -0.52
N ILE A 106 4.92 -12.63 -1.61
CA ILE A 106 4.79 -13.17 -2.98
C ILE A 106 5.78 -14.31 -3.21
N VAL A 107 7.04 -14.12 -2.80
CA VAL A 107 8.09 -15.14 -2.97
C VAL A 107 7.75 -16.40 -2.15
N THR A 108 7.29 -16.23 -0.91
CA THR A 108 6.89 -17.37 -0.06
C THR A 108 5.64 -18.08 -0.59
N ASP A 109 4.61 -17.36 -1.04
CA ASP A 109 3.41 -17.96 -1.65
C ASP A 109 3.75 -18.77 -2.91
N ARG A 110 4.58 -18.21 -3.79
CA ARG A 110 5.04 -18.89 -5.02
C ARG A 110 5.89 -20.12 -4.69
N PHE A 111 6.76 -20.05 -3.69
CA PHE A 111 7.59 -21.18 -3.25
C PHE A 111 6.73 -22.33 -2.69
N LEU A 112 5.71 -22.01 -1.89
CA LEU A 112 4.81 -23.01 -1.29
C LEU A 112 3.91 -23.68 -2.33
N LYS A 113 3.43 -22.94 -3.35
CA LYS A 113 2.57 -23.49 -4.41
C LYS A 113 3.32 -24.20 -5.53
N HIS A 114 4.60 -23.85 -5.74
CA HIS A 114 5.48 -24.53 -6.70
C HIS A 114 6.77 -24.97 -6.00
N PRO A 115 6.72 -25.99 -5.13
CA PRO A 115 7.92 -26.55 -4.54
C PRO A 115 8.73 -27.20 -5.66
N ARG A 116 9.75 -26.50 -6.14
CA ARG A 116 10.71 -26.91 -7.20
C ARG A 116 10.10 -27.93 -8.18
N ARG A 117 9.43 -27.45 -9.22
CA ARG A 117 9.27 -28.26 -10.43
C ARG A 117 10.69 -28.54 -10.93
N ASN A 118 11.17 -29.75 -10.66
CA ASN A 118 12.52 -30.24 -10.90
C ASN A 118 13.09 -29.65 -12.19
N TRP A 119 14.18 -28.89 -12.05
CA TRP A 119 15.08 -28.64 -13.17
C TRP A 119 15.70 -29.99 -13.51
N ALA A 120 15.16 -30.61 -14.57
CA ALA A 120 15.79 -31.70 -15.29
C ALA A 120 17.09 -31.24 -15.93
#